data_AF-A0A1B1MD85-F1
#
_entry.id   AF-A0A1B1MD85-F1
#
_cell.length_a   1.000
_cell.length_b   1.000
_cell.length_c   1.000
_cell.angle_alpha   90.00
_cell.angle_beta   90.00
_cell.angle_gamma   90.00
#
_symmetry.space_group_name_H-M   'P 1'
#
loop_
_entity.id
_entity.type
_entity.pdbx_description
1 polymer ?
#
loop_
_entity_poly.entity_id
_entity_poly.type
_entity_poly.pdbx_seq_one_letter_code
_entity_poly.pdbx_strand_id
1 'polypeptide(L)'
;MTQTPKDVPADVLAQLGNRVQHALRAFTPDDQKALRATVKTFPNSAYDLEELLTGLGTGEAVVTVLSEKGAPTPVAATRLRAPESLMGPVDTAVLDRAVTASPLHARYAQAVDRASAYEKLTESRGAKGPDEMALRKAEEPKEPKGSNAPRAPKAPGEAPRQEPSVVAQAVGSGVFKSLARSLGTQIGREITRSVFGTARRRR
;
A
#
# COMPACT_ATOMS: atom_id res chain seq x y z
N MET A 1 3.02 0.15 18.95
CA MET A 1 1.91 0.39 19.89
C MET A 1 0.63 0.38 19.10
N THR A 2 -0.37 -0.40 19.50
CA THR A 2 -1.69 -0.44 18.86
C THR A 2 -2.78 -0.38 19.93
N GLN A 3 -3.95 0.16 19.59
CA GLN A 3 -5.13 0.11 20.45
C GLN A 3 -5.86 -1.23 20.31
N THR A 4 -5.94 -1.75 19.07
CA THR A 4 -6.61 -3.02 18.80
C THR A 4 -5.63 -4.04 18.23
N PRO A 5 -5.63 -5.29 18.72
CA PRO A 5 -4.81 -6.36 18.14
C PRO A 5 -5.07 -6.62 16.64
N LYS A 6 -6.27 -6.26 16.14
CA LYS A 6 -6.64 -6.40 14.73
C LYS A 6 -5.93 -5.41 13.80
N ASP A 7 -5.37 -4.32 14.35
CA ASP A 7 -4.70 -3.29 13.54
C ASP A 7 -3.34 -3.75 13.03
N VAL A 8 -2.82 -4.88 13.51
CA VAL A 8 -1.54 -5.45 13.11
C VAL A 8 -1.79 -6.73 12.30
N PRO A 9 -1.21 -6.88 11.09
CA PRO A 9 -1.32 -8.10 10.31
C PRO A 9 -0.85 -9.35 11.07
N ALA A 10 -1.51 -10.48 10.82
CA ALA A 10 -1.24 -11.74 11.52
C ALA A 10 0.21 -12.22 11.37
N ASP A 11 0.81 -12.05 10.18
CA ASP A 11 2.19 -12.45 9.91
C ASP A 11 3.20 -11.69 10.77
N VAL A 12 2.92 -10.42 11.07
CA VAL A 12 3.76 -9.60 11.96
C VAL A 12 3.52 -9.99 13.41
N LEU A 13 2.26 -10.16 13.83
CA LEU A 13 1.91 -10.59 15.19
C LEU A 13 2.53 -11.94 15.56
N ALA A 14 2.63 -12.86 14.60
CA ALA A 14 3.25 -14.17 14.78
C ALA A 14 4.76 -14.09 15.10
N GLN A 15 5.42 -13.02 14.67
CA GLN A 15 6.85 -12.79 14.92
C GLN A 15 7.12 -12.09 16.26
N LEU A 16 6.09 -11.52 16.90
CA LEU A 16 6.23 -10.79 18.16
C LEU A 16 6.17 -11.76 19.35
N GLY A 17 7.36 -12.17 19.82
CA GLY A 17 7.51 -13.05 20.99
C GLY A 17 7.37 -12.35 22.35
N ASN A 18 7.70 -11.06 22.44
CA ASN A 18 7.50 -10.25 23.65
C ASN A 18 6.19 -9.48 23.55
N ARG A 19 5.38 -9.49 24.61
CA ARG A 19 4.07 -8.84 24.62
C ARG A 19 3.80 -8.13 25.95
N VAL A 20 3.26 -6.92 25.83
CA VAL A 20 2.76 -6.10 26.92
C VAL A 20 1.32 -5.73 26.57
N GLN A 21 0.37 -6.38 27.22
CA GLN A 21 -1.05 -6.22 26.94
C GLN A 21 -1.72 -5.47 28.09
N HIS A 22 -2.23 -4.29 27.79
CA HIS A 22 -3.06 -3.52 28.72
C HIS A 22 -4.49 -4.03 28.70
N ALA A 23 -5.33 -3.45 29.56
CA ALA A 23 -6.76 -3.76 29.66
C ALA A 23 -7.44 -3.81 28.28
N LEU A 24 -8.20 -4.88 28.04
CA LEU A 24 -9.04 -5.03 26.86
C LEU A 24 -10.50 -4.90 27.29
N ARG A 25 -11.18 -3.89 26.73
CA ARG A 25 -12.60 -3.67 26.98
C ARG A 25 -13.42 -4.40 25.93
N ALA A 26 -14.31 -5.28 26.38
CA ALA A 26 -15.22 -6.00 25.51
C ALA A 26 -16.65 -5.52 25.74
N PHE A 27 -17.14 -4.66 24.84
CA PHE A 27 -18.52 -4.14 24.90
C PHE A 27 -19.44 -4.86 23.91
N THR A 28 -18.87 -5.46 22.87
CA THR A 28 -19.61 -6.21 21.85
C THR A 28 -19.26 -7.70 21.85
N PRO A 29 -20.10 -8.58 21.28
CA PRO A 29 -19.77 -9.99 21.11
C PRO A 29 -18.50 -10.24 20.30
N ASP A 30 -18.20 -9.37 19.33
CA ASP A 30 -16.99 -9.49 18.51
C ASP A 30 -15.73 -9.08 19.28
N ASP A 31 -15.84 -8.16 20.23
CA ASP A 31 -14.76 -7.84 21.16
C ASP A 31 -14.49 -9.00 22.12
N GLN A 32 -15.54 -9.67 22.61
CA GLN A 32 -15.36 -10.88 23.44
C GLN A 32 -14.65 -11.99 22.67
N LYS A 33 -15.00 -12.20 21.40
CA LYS A 33 -14.28 -13.17 20.54
C LYS A 33 -12.82 -12.75 20.35
N ALA A 34 -12.54 -11.47 20.15
CA ALA A 34 -11.18 -10.95 19.98
C ALA A 34 -10.35 -11.07 21.28
N LEU A 35 -10.96 -10.80 22.43
CA LEU A 35 -10.35 -11.02 23.75
C LEU A 35 -9.96 -12.48 23.92
N ARG A 36 -10.89 -13.41 23.69
CA ARG A 36 -10.64 -14.87 23.76
C ARG A 36 -9.53 -15.31 22.82
N ALA A 37 -9.53 -14.80 21.59
CA ALA A 37 -8.47 -15.08 20.63
C ALA A 37 -7.11 -14.57 21.14
N THR A 38 -7.08 -13.38 21.75
CA THR A 38 -5.87 -12.79 22.32
C THR A 38 -5.36 -13.60 23.51
N VAL A 39 -6.23 -14.01 24.42
CA VAL A 39 -5.87 -14.85 25.58
C VAL A 39 -5.20 -16.15 25.15
N LYS A 40 -5.73 -16.80 24.10
CA LYS A 40 -5.16 -18.05 23.56
C LYS A 40 -3.74 -17.94 23.01
N THR A 41 -3.24 -16.72 22.79
CA THR A 41 -1.88 -16.49 22.31
C THR A 41 -0.84 -16.36 23.42
N PHE A 42 -1.26 -16.28 24.68
CA PHE A 42 -0.36 -16.29 25.82
C PHE A 42 0.04 -17.72 26.22
N PRO A 43 1.24 -17.91 26.78
CA PRO A 43 1.60 -19.20 27.37
C PRO A 43 0.65 -19.52 28.54
N ASN A 44 0.46 -20.81 28.79
CA ASN A 44 -0.38 -21.27 29.90
C ASN A 44 0.08 -20.63 31.22
N SER A 45 -0.87 -20.06 31.94
CA SER A 45 -0.62 -19.34 33.19
C SER A 45 -1.61 -19.80 34.26
N ALA A 46 -1.30 -19.52 35.53
CA ALA A 46 -2.22 -19.77 36.63
C ALA A 46 -3.38 -18.76 36.70
N TYR A 47 -3.32 -17.67 35.91
CA TYR A 47 -4.34 -16.64 35.88
C TYR A 47 -5.45 -17.00 34.90
N ASP A 48 -6.69 -16.65 35.25
CA ASP A 48 -7.75 -16.47 34.26
C ASP A 48 -7.46 -15.17 33.50
N LEU A 49 -6.86 -15.29 32.32
CA LEU A 49 -6.48 -14.14 31.51
C LEU A 49 -7.69 -13.43 30.88
N GLU A 50 -8.84 -14.09 30.71
CA GLU A 50 -10.05 -13.42 30.23
C GLU A 50 -10.59 -12.46 31.29
N GLU A 51 -10.66 -12.92 32.54
CA GLU A 51 -11.07 -12.10 33.68
C GLU A 51 -10.02 -11.03 34.00
N LEU A 52 -8.74 -11.41 34.04
CA LEU A 52 -7.66 -10.48 34.37
C LEU A 52 -7.61 -9.32 33.38
N LEU A 53 -7.56 -9.60 32.07
CA LEU A 53 -7.44 -8.54 31.04
C LEU A 53 -8.64 -7.60 31.00
N THR A 54 -9.82 -8.04 31.43
CA THR A 54 -11.00 -7.18 31.53
C THR A 54 -11.02 -6.35 32.82
N GLY A 55 -10.45 -6.90 33.91
CA GLY A 55 -10.34 -6.27 35.22
C GLY A 55 -9.20 -5.26 35.39
N LEU A 56 -8.17 -5.29 34.54
CA LEU A 56 -7.01 -4.39 34.65
C LEU A 56 -7.40 -2.90 34.66
N GLY A 57 -6.78 -2.15 35.57
CA GLY A 57 -6.86 -0.70 35.66
C GLY A 57 -5.85 0.03 34.76
N THR A 58 -5.90 1.36 34.81
CA THR A 58 -4.89 2.20 34.14
C THR A 58 -3.51 1.99 34.77
N GLY A 59 -2.50 1.78 33.93
CA GLY A 59 -1.14 1.49 34.40
C GLY A 59 -0.94 0.04 34.83
N GLU A 60 -1.88 -0.86 34.55
CA GLU A 60 -1.71 -2.29 34.76
C GLU A 60 -1.68 -3.03 33.42
N ALA A 61 -0.84 -4.05 33.33
CA ALA A 61 -0.67 -4.83 32.11
C ALA A 61 -0.29 -6.28 32.41
N VAL A 62 -0.65 -7.16 31.49
CA VAL A 62 -0.18 -8.53 31.41
C VAL A 62 1.07 -8.55 30.52
N VAL A 63 2.17 -9.07 31.06
CA VAL A 63 3.48 -9.10 30.39
C VAL A 63 3.96 -10.52 30.22
N THR A 64 4.44 -10.83 29.00
CA THR A 64 5.19 -12.05 28.70
C THR A 64 6.40 -11.67 27.86
N VAL A 65 7.54 -12.25 28.18
CA VAL A 65 8.79 -12.03 27.45
C VAL A 65 9.41 -13.37 27.07
N LEU A 66 10.32 -13.35 26.12
CA LEU A 66 11.13 -14.51 25.80
C LEU A 66 12.28 -14.63 26.81
N SER A 67 12.54 -15.85 27.26
CA SER A 67 13.77 -16.20 27.97
C SER A 67 14.99 -16.09 27.06
N GLU A 68 16.19 -16.20 27.63
CA GLU A 68 17.46 -16.21 26.88
C GLU A 68 17.52 -17.29 25.79
N LYS A 69 16.74 -18.36 25.94
CA LYS A 69 16.63 -19.46 24.98
C LYS A 69 15.54 -19.26 23.92
N GLY A 70 14.86 -18.10 23.93
CA GLY A 70 13.75 -17.80 23.02
C GLY A 70 12.42 -18.46 23.39
N ALA A 71 12.32 -19.13 24.53
CA ALA A 71 11.07 -19.71 25.01
C ALA A 71 10.23 -18.66 25.77
N PRO A 72 8.91 -18.54 25.55
CA PRO A 72 8.06 -17.64 26.30
C PRO A 72 8.08 -17.95 27.80
N THR A 73 8.27 -16.92 28.63
CA THR A 73 8.19 -17.03 30.08
C THR A 73 6.74 -17.07 30.55
N PRO A 74 6.46 -17.57 31.77
CA PRO A 74 5.15 -17.44 32.38
C PRO A 74 4.69 -15.98 32.42
N VAL A 75 3.39 -15.80 32.32
CA VAL A 75 2.74 -14.49 32.30
C VAL A 75 2.81 -13.82 33.67
N ALA A 76 3.11 -12.52 33.69
CA ALA A 76 3.12 -11.70 34.90
C ALA A 76 2.11 -10.54 34.81
N ALA A 77 1.19 -10.48 35.78
CA ALA A 77 0.38 -9.29 36.02
C ALA A 77 1.25 -8.21 36.66
N THR A 78 1.43 -7.09 35.98
CA THR A 78 2.45 -6.08 36.32
C THR A 78 1.83 -4.69 36.40
N ARG A 79 2.23 -3.93 37.42
CA ARG A 79 1.99 -2.48 37.47
C ARG A 79 3.12 -1.74 36.77
N LEU A 80 2.74 -0.87 35.85
CA LEU A 80 3.64 -0.06 35.05
C LEU A 80 3.86 1.29 35.72
N ARG A 81 5.11 1.77 35.67
CA ARG A 81 5.42 3.14 36.05
C ARG A 81 4.82 4.09 35.01
N ALA A 82 4.19 5.16 35.49
CA ALA A 82 3.67 6.20 34.61
C ALA A 82 4.80 6.78 33.74
N PRO A 83 4.56 7.02 32.44
CA PRO A 83 5.56 7.63 31.60
C PRO A 83 5.85 9.05 32.09
N GLU A 84 7.13 9.39 32.20
CA GLU A 84 7.59 10.76 32.50
C GLU A 84 7.71 11.60 31.20
N SER A 85 7.23 11.08 30.08
CA SER A 85 7.20 11.76 28.79
C SER A 85 5.98 12.67 28.65
N LEU A 86 6.19 13.85 28.06
CA LEU A 86 5.10 14.72 27.64
C LEU A 86 4.45 14.19 26.35
N MET A 87 3.15 13.86 26.39
CA MET A 87 2.36 13.53 25.21
C MET A 87 1.82 14.81 24.55
N GLY A 88 2.73 15.66 24.07
CA GLY A 88 2.42 16.94 23.45
C GLY A 88 3.57 17.42 22.56
N PRO A 89 3.35 18.48 21.75
CA PRO A 89 4.44 19.07 20.99
C PRO A 89 5.53 19.54 21.96
N VAL A 90 6.78 19.21 21.63
CA VAL A 90 7.94 19.71 22.38
C VAL A 90 8.05 21.21 22.16
N ASP A 91 8.42 21.95 23.22
CA ASP A 91 8.77 23.36 23.10
C ASP A 91 9.93 23.52 22.10
N THR A 92 9.80 24.46 21.16
CA THR A 92 10.81 24.71 20.12
C THR A 92 12.18 25.00 20.74
N ALA A 93 12.25 25.72 21.86
CA ALA A 93 13.51 26.01 22.54
C ALA A 93 14.15 24.77 23.19
N VAL A 94 13.35 23.77 23.58
CA VAL A 94 13.88 22.48 24.08
C VAL A 94 14.40 21.66 22.90
N LEU A 95 13.66 21.63 21.79
CA LEU A 95 14.06 20.94 20.57
C LEU A 95 15.36 21.51 20.00
N ASP A 96 15.46 22.83 19.84
CA ASP A 96 16.64 23.50 19.28
C ASP A 96 17.88 23.21 20.12
N ARG A 97 17.77 23.30 21.45
CA ARG A 97 18.87 22.94 22.36
C ARG A 97 19.29 21.48 22.20
N ALA A 98 18.35 20.55 22.12
CA ALA A 98 18.65 19.13 21.92
C ALA A 98 19.33 18.87 20.56
N VAL A 99 18.88 19.56 19.50
CA VAL A 99 19.44 19.44 18.16
C VAL A 99 20.85 20.03 18.09
N THR A 100 21.08 21.22 18.65
CA THR A 100 22.39 21.88 18.64
C THR A 100 23.41 21.17 19.55
N ALA A 101 22.97 20.58 20.66
CA ALA A 101 23.83 19.79 21.55
C ALA A 101 24.24 18.43 20.95
N SER A 102 23.59 17.99 19.87
CA SER A 102 23.89 16.69 19.25
C SER A 102 25.31 16.68 18.66
N PRO A 103 26.11 15.63 18.90
CA PRO A 103 27.40 15.44 18.23
C PRO A 103 27.29 15.42 16.70
N LEU A 104 26.10 15.08 16.18
CA LEU A 104 25.79 15.02 14.76
C LEU A 104 25.50 16.41 14.16
N HIS A 105 25.31 17.44 14.98
CA HIS A 105 24.94 18.77 14.52
C HIS A 105 25.95 19.33 13.52
N ALA A 106 27.25 19.21 13.80
CA ALA A 106 28.30 19.71 12.90
C ALA A 106 28.24 19.11 11.47
N ARG A 107 27.72 17.89 11.33
CA ARG A 107 27.63 17.19 10.04
C ARG A 107 26.27 17.38 9.35
N TYR A 108 25.20 17.50 10.12
CA TYR A 108 23.83 17.41 9.61
C TYR A 108 22.95 18.64 9.88
N ALA A 109 23.48 19.69 10.52
CA ALA A 109 22.70 20.91 10.81
C ALA A 109 22.25 21.66 9.55
N GLN A 110 23.09 21.66 8.51
CA GLN A 110 22.78 22.37 7.27
C GLN A 110 21.85 21.51 6.41
N ALA A 111 20.62 21.99 6.23
CA ALA A 111 19.71 21.45 5.24
C ALA A 111 20.33 21.61 3.84
N VAL A 112 20.53 20.51 3.13
CA VAL A 112 20.99 20.52 1.75
C VAL A 112 19.79 20.34 0.85
N ASP A 113 19.35 21.43 0.24
CA ASP A 113 18.36 21.36 -0.83
C ASP A 113 19.05 21.01 -2.16
N ARG A 114 18.70 19.86 -2.73
CA ARG A 114 19.35 19.35 -3.95
C ARG A 114 18.39 19.60 -5.11
N ALA A 115 18.92 20.18 -6.19
CA ALA A 115 18.17 20.37 -7.42
C ALA A 115 17.45 19.08 -7.84
N SER A 116 16.11 19.17 -7.86
CA SER A 116 15.25 18.01 -8.07
C SER A 116 15.38 17.50 -9.51
N ALA A 117 15.08 16.22 -9.75
CA ALA A 117 15.06 15.68 -11.10
C ALA A 117 14.05 16.44 -11.98
N TYR A 118 12.96 16.92 -11.39
CA TYR A 118 11.95 17.73 -12.06
C TYR A 118 12.53 19.08 -12.51
N GLU A 119 13.22 19.82 -11.64
CA GLU A 119 13.88 21.08 -11.99
C GLU A 119 14.88 20.90 -13.13
N LYS A 120 15.75 19.89 -13.06
CA LYS A 120 16.74 19.60 -14.12
C LYS A 120 16.08 19.24 -15.45
N LEU A 121 14.97 18.50 -15.42
CA LEU A 121 14.21 18.16 -16.63
C LEU A 121 13.47 19.38 -17.21
N THR A 122 13.02 20.29 -16.36
CA THR A 122 12.31 21.50 -16.78
C THR A 122 13.28 22.53 -17.34
N GLU A 123 14.45 22.71 -16.70
CA GLU A 123 15.55 23.53 -17.20
C GLU A 123 16.12 22.99 -18.51
N SER A 124 16.33 21.68 -18.65
CA SER A 124 16.79 21.10 -19.92
C SER A 124 15.76 21.16 -21.06
N ARG A 125 14.46 21.31 -20.73
CA ARG A 125 13.40 21.57 -21.71
C ARG A 125 13.24 23.06 -22.02
N GLY A 126 13.47 23.94 -21.05
CA GLY A 126 13.42 25.40 -21.23
C GLY A 126 14.67 26.01 -21.86
N ALA A 127 15.85 25.40 -21.62
CA ALA A 127 17.13 25.79 -22.23
C ALA A 127 17.26 25.29 -23.68
N LYS A 128 16.50 24.28 -24.07
CA LYS A 128 16.27 23.95 -25.47
C LYS A 128 15.22 24.91 -26.02
N GLY A 129 15.67 26.10 -26.40
CA GLY A 129 14.86 26.99 -27.23
C GLY A 129 14.38 26.26 -28.49
N PRO A 130 13.30 26.75 -29.14
CA PRO A 130 12.73 26.13 -30.35
C PRO A 130 13.74 25.81 -31.46
N ASP A 131 14.89 26.48 -31.46
CA ASP A 131 15.89 26.41 -32.53
C ASP A 131 16.75 25.13 -32.53
N GLU A 132 17.03 24.48 -31.38
CA GLU A 132 17.81 23.23 -31.39
C GLU A 132 16.98 22.01 -31.82
N MET A 133 15.65 22.06 -31.66
CA MET A 133 14.76 21.02 -32.17
C MET A 133 14.58 21.09 -33.69
N ALA A 134 14.80 22.27 -34.29
CA ALA A 134 14.80 22.45 -35.73
C ALA A 134 16.11 21.94 -36.39
N LEU A 135 17.25 22.12 -35.73
CA LEU A 135 18.56 21.65 -36.24
C LEU A 135 18.70 20.12 -36.21
N ARG A 136 18.17 19.43 -35.18
CA ARG A 136 18.23 17.95 -35.11
C ARG A 136 17.29 17.23 -36.06
N LYS A 137 16.34 17.95 -36.68
CA LYS A 137 15.43 17.40 -37.68
C LYS A 137 15.97 17.54 -39.12
N ALA A 138 17.12 18.20 -39.29
CA ALA A 138 17.75 18.44 -40.59
C ALA A 138 18.87 17.43 -40.93
N GLU A 139 19.28 16.55 -40.01
CA GLU A 139 20.38 15.59 -40.20
C GLU A 139 19.93 14.10 -40.16
N GLU A 140 18.69 13.78 -40.54
CA GLU A 140 18.31 12.39 -40.86
C GLU A 140 18.73 12.03 -42.31
N PRO A 141 19.56 11.00 -42.54
CA PRO A 141 19.88 10.52 -43.87
C PRO A 141 18.65 9.87 -44.51
N LYS A 142 18.29 10.35 -45.71
CA LYS A 142 17.27 9.74 -46.57
C LYS A 142 17.79 8.44 -47.17
N GLU A 143 17.19 7.30 -46.78
CA GLU A 143 17.29 6.05 -47.54
C GLU A 143 16.51 6.15 -48.89
N PRO A 144 16.96 5.47 -49.96
CA PRO A 144 16.46 5.70 -51.31
C PRO A 144 15.14 4.99 -51.59
N LYS A 145 14.26 5.70 -52.30
CA LYS A 145 13.00 5.20 -52.84
C LYS A 145 13.22 4.24 -54.02
N GLY A 146 12.45 3.16 -54.03
CA GLY A 146 11.96 2.48 -55.25
C GLY A 146 10.56 1.96 -54.95
N SER A 147 9.56 1.96 -55.82
CA SER A 147 9.39 2.43 -57.20
C SER A 147 7.90 2.27 -57.52
N ASN A 148 7.46 2.91 -58.60
CA ASN A 148 6.20 2.75 -59.35
C ASN A 148 4.96 3.57 -58.94
N ALA A 149 4.85 4.67 -59.71
CA ALA A 149 3.67 5.46 -60.05
C ALA A 149 2.68 4.67 -60.96
N PRO A 150 1.60 5.24 -61.56
CA PRO A 150 1.14 6.64 -61.53
C PRO A 150 -0.40 6.93 -61.51
N ARG A 151 -0.71 8.24 -61.39
CA ARG A 151 -1.84 9.00 -62.02
C ARG A 151 -3.15 9.10 -61.18
N ALA A 152 -3.90 10.20 -61.02
CA ALA A 152 -3.93 11.61 -61.47
C ALA A 152 -4.93 12.39 -60.55
N PRO A 153 -5.07 13.74 -60.65
CA PRO A 153 -5.36 14.64 -59.52
C PRO A 153 -6.81 15.14 -59.41
N LYS A 154 -7.21 15.71 -58.26
CA LYS A 154 -8.28 16.74 -58.15
C LYS A 154 -8.30 17.47 -56.79
N ALA A 155 -8.00 18.77 -56.86
CA ALA A 155 -8.65 19.98 -56.31
C ALA A 155 -9.33 20.02 -54.90
N PRO A 156 -9.46 21.24 -54.30
CA PRO A 156 -9.34 21.46 -52.86
C PRO A 156 -10.63 21.87 -52.12
N GLY A 157 -10.62 21.71 -50.79
CA GLY A 157 -11.43 22.49 -49.85
C GLY A 157 -12.42 21.70 -48.99
N GLU A 158 -12.22 21.67 -47.66
CA GLU A 158 -13.22 22.05 -46.65
C GLU A 158 -12.67 21.97 -45.21
N ALA A 159 -13.30 22.75 -44.32
CA ALA A 159 -12.91 23.14 -42.97
C ALA A 159 -13.07 22.00 -41.90
N PRO A 160 -12.71 22.24 -40.61
CA PRO A 160 -12.16 21.24 -39.71
C PRO A 160 -13.21 20.34 -39.06
N ARG A 161 -12.92 19.04 -38.95
CA ARG A 161 -13.71 18.08 -38.15
C ARG A 161 -12.96 17.72 -36.88
N GLN A 162 -13.65 17.93 -35.76
CA GLN A 162 -13.30 17.61 -34.39
C GLN A 162 -12.80 16.16 -34.27
N GLU A 163 -11.64 15.97 -33.63
CA GLU A 163 -11.18 14.64 -33.25
C GLU A 163 -11.92 14.17 -31.99
N PRO A 164 -12.48 12.94 -32.00
CA PRO A 164 -13.20 12.37 -30.88
C PRO A 164 -12.25 11.86 -29.77
N SER A 165 -12.75 11.98 -28.54
CA SER A 165 -12.15 11.52 -27.29
C SER A 165 -11.56 10.10 -27.36
N VAL A 166 -10.36 9.98 -26.77
CA VAL A 166 -9.49 8.79 -26.58
C VAL A 166 -10.19 7.48 -26.17
N VAL A 167 -11.43 7.54 -25.71
CA VAL A 167 -12.23 6.37 -25.32
C VAL A 167 -12.71 5.55 -26.52
N ALA A 168 -13.00 6.20 -27.67
CA ALA A 168 -13.47 5.49 -28.87
C ALA A 168 -12.36 4.67 -29.56
N GLN A 169 -11.10 5.09 -29.42
CA GLN A 169 -9.95 4.45 -30.05
C GLN A 169 -9.53 3.16 -29.32
N ALA A 170 -9.81 3.05 -28.01
CA ALA A 170 -9.54 1.85 -27.23
C ALA A 170 -10.50 0.69 -27.59
N VAL A 171 -11.76 1.00 -27.92
CA VAL A 171 -12.78 0.00 -28.30
C VAL A 171 -12.62 -0.49 -29.75
N GLY A 172 -11.96 0.30 -30.61
CA GLY A 172 -11.76 -0.01 -32.02
C GLY A 172 -10.50 -0.82 -32.36
N SER A 173 -9.61 -1.07 -31.39
CA SER A 173 -8.37 -1.80 -31.66
C SER A 173 -8.62 -3.28 -31.96
N GLY A 174 -8.01 -3.80 -33.02
CA GLY A 174 -8.17 -5.19 -33.49
C GLY A 174 -7.81 -6.28 -32.48
N VAL A 175 -7.17 -5.90 -31.37
CA VAL A 175 -6.80 -6.76 -30.25
C VAL A 175 -7.99 -7.09 -29.33
N PHE A 176 -8.95 -6.17 -29.18
CA PHE A 176 -10.19 -6.43 -28.43
C PHE A 176 -11.14 -7.38 -29.19
N LYS A 177 -11.15 -7.27 -30.52
CA LYS A 177 -11.99 -8.09 -31.41
C LYS A 177 -11.53 -9.56 -31.48
N SER A 178 -10.26 -9.85 -31.20
CA SER A 178 -9.74 -11.22 -31.06
C SER A 178 -10.00 -11.82 -29.68
N LEU A 179 -9.92 -11.02 -28.61
CA LEU A 179 -10.27 -11.43 -27.24
C LEU A 179 -11.77 -11.77 -27.09
N ALA A 180 -12.67 -10.95 -27.64
CA ALA A 180 -14.11 -11.21 -27.62
C ALA A 180 -14.50 -12.50 -28.37
N ARG A 181 -13.77 -12.85 -29.44
CA ARG A 181 -14.02 -14.08 -30.20
C ARG A 181 -13.51 -15.34 -29.48
N SER A 182 -12.56 -15.19 -28.56
CA SER A 182 -12.01 -16.29 -27.74
C SER A 182 -12.86 -16.62 -26.51
N LEU A 183 -13.63 -15.66 -25.97
CA LEU A 183 -14.54 -15.88 -24.85
C LEU A 183 -15.92 -16.43 -25.28
N GLY A 184 -16.26 -16.33 -26.57
CA GLY A 184 -17.56 -16.75 -27.12
C GLY A 184 -17.75 -18.26 -27.32
N THR A 185 -16.69 -19.07 -27.34
CA THR A 185 -16.79 -20.52 -27.63
C THR A 185 -16.55 -21.44 -26.45
N GLN A 186 -16.23 -20.91 -25.26
CA GLN A 186 -16.01 -21.73 -24.04
C GLN A 186 -17.08 -21.57 -22.95
N ILE A 187 -17.92 -20.52 -23.00
CA ILE A 187 -18.97 -20.31 -21.97
C ILE A 187 -20.30 -21.03 -22.33
N GLY A 188 -20.46 -21.51 -23.57
CA GLY A 188 -21.70 -22.12 -24.07
C GLY A 188 -21.95 -23.61 -23.75
N ARG A 189 -21.01 -24.32 -23.11
CA ARG A 189 -21.12 -25.79 -22.89
C ARG A 189 -21.31 -26.24 -21.43
N GLU A 190 -21.24 -25.34 -20.46
CA GLU A 190 -21.43 -25.69 -19.03
C GLU A 190 -22.73 -25.15 -18.42
N ILE A 191 -23.34 -24.11 -18.99
CA ILE A 191 -24.56 -23.50 -18.44
C ILE A 191 -25.82 -24.37 -18.71
N THR A 192 -25.76 -25.31 -19.66
CA THR A 192 -26.90 -26.19 -19.99
C THR A 192 -27.08 -27.40 -19.06
N ARG A 193 -26.15 -27.69 -18.14
CA ARG A 193 -26.27 -28.85 -17.21
C ARG A 193 -26.70 -28.52 -15.79
N SER A 194 -26.82 -27.26 -15.39
CA SER A 194 -27.16 -26.90 -14.00
C SER A 194 -28.57 -26.31 -13.79
N VAL A 195 -29.39 -26.20 -14.84
CA VAL A 195 -30.76 -25.66 -14.75
C VAL A 195 -31.86 -26.75 -14.77
N PHE A 196 -31.53 -28.02 -15.02
CA PHE A 196 -32.40 -29.19 -14.82
C PHE A 196 -31.60 -30.23 -14.03
N GLY A 197 -31.68 -30.35 -12.71
CA GLY A 197 -32.89 -30.66 -11.97
C GLY A 197 -33.02 -32.18 -11.83
N THR A 198 -32.41 -32.79 -10.81
CA THR A 198 -32.84 -34.09 -10.27
C THR A 198 -32.60 -34.16 -8.76
N ALA A 199 -33.70 -33.94 -8.04
CA ALA A 199 -33.86 -34.26 -6.64
C ALA A 199 -34.01 -35.80 -6.45
N ARG A 200 -33.29 -36.33 -5.45
CA ARG A 200 -33.72 -37.30 -4.40
C ARG A 200 -34.68 -38.44 -4.80
N ARG A 201 -34.32 -39.71 -4.49
CA ARG A 201 -34.98 -40.56 -3.44
C ARG A 201 -34.47 -42.03 -3.38
N ARG A 202 -33.84 -42.35 -2.25
CA ARG A 202 -34.00 -43.54 -1.36
C ARG A 202 -34.79 -44.76 -1.89
N ARG A 203 -34.13 -45.92 -1.97
CA ARG A 203 -34.33 -47.11 -1.11
C ARG A 203 -33.10 -48.01 -1.19
#